data_AF-A0A7V8NWF7-F1
#
_entry.id   AF-A0A7V8NWF7-F1
#
_cell.length_a   1.000
_cell.length_b   1.000
_cell.length_c   1.000
_cell.angle_alpha   90.00
_cell.angle_beta   90.00
_cell.angle_gamma   90.00
#
_symmetry.space_group_name_H-M   'P 1'
#
loop_
_entity.id
_entity.type
_entity.pdbx_description
1 polymer ?
#
loop_
_entity_poly.entity_id
_entity_poly.type
_entity_poly.pdbx_seq_one_letter_code
_entity_poly.pdbx_strand_id
1 'polypeptide(L)'
;MGICKKFLGALALLFLLVSVPTAVAQIHSETCKSDDSGSIVQIDERNERIFVVTTLDKINTVVKARKVLLALQKTLKECRSDWGNMWSVSFFSDAKHAGYKHDDSVKPFVRDGSWSRAYLGEYERVEGKLTLHPADPNRLKFLKVPLR
;
A
#
# COMPACT_ATOMS: atom_id res chain seq x y z
N MET A 1 3.77 62.37 -31.46
CA MET A 1 3.37 61.08 -30.84
C MET A 1 4.18 59.96 -31.47
N GLY A 2 4.88 59.18 -30.65
CA GLY A 2 5.39 57.84 -31.01
C GLY A 2 6.82 57.74 -31.58
N ILE A 3 7.85 57.97 -30.74
CA ILE A 3 9.18 57.40 -30.98
C ILE A 3 9.19 56.02 -30.32
N CYS A 4 9.37 54.95 -31.08
CA CYS A 4 9.78 53.67 -30.50
C CYS A 4 11.02 53.14 -31.23
N LYS A 5 12.12 53.24 -30.50
CA LYS A 5 13.49 52.91 -30.89
C LYS A 5 13.64 51.40 -31.08
N LYS A 6 14.34 50.99 -32.12
CA LYS A 6 14.92 49.65 -32.25
C LYS A 6 16.09 49.56 -31.27
N PHE A 7 16.08 48.56 -30.40
CA PHE A 7 17.28 48.11 -29.68
C PHE A 7 17.35 46.59 -29.77
N LEU A 8 18.32 46.13 -30.56
CA LEU A 8 18.87 44.79 -30.45
C LEU A 8 19.60 44.70 -29.10
N GLY A 9 19.33 43.65 -28.33
CA GLY A 9 20.06 43.29 -27.13
C GLY A 9 20.20 41.77 -27.05
N ALA A 10 21.43 41.30 -27.10
CA ALA A 10 21.82 39.89 -27.24
C ALA A 10 21.35 39.02 -26.06
N LEU A 11 20.90 37.81 -26.39
CA LEU A 11 20.46 36.77 -25.46
C LEU A 11 21.70 36.01 -24.95
N ALA A 12 22.14 36.30 -23.73
CA ALA A 12 23.14 35.49 -23.04
C ALA A 12 22.45 34.28 -22.37
N LEU A 13 22.63 33.09 -22.93
CA LEU A 13 22.19 31.82 -22.32
C LEU A 13 23.15 31.44 -21.19
N LEU A 14 22.71 31.65 -19.95
CA LEU A 14 23.33 31.07 -18.76
C LEU A 14 22.87 29.61 -18.65
N PHE A 15 23.74 28.65 -18.98
CA PHE A 15 23.52 27.24 -18.66
C PHE A 15 23.68 27.05 -17.14
N LEU A 16 22.57 27.06 -16.41
CA LEU A 16 22.52 26.55 -15.05
C LEU A 16 22.72 25.03 -15.12
N LEU A 17 23.90 24.57 -14.71
CA LEU A 17 24.16 23.17 -14.37
C LEU A 17 23.31 22.82 -13.15
N VAL A 18 22.04 22.49 -13.38
CA VAL A 18 21.22 21.82 -12.38
C VAL A 18 21.72 20.39 -12.33
N SER A 19 22.50 20.07 -11.30
CA SER A 19 22.88 18.71 -10.95
C SER A 19 21.59 17.91 -10.76
N VAL A 20 21.20 17.16 -11.78
CA VAL A 20 20.10 16.19 -11.68
C VAL A 20 20.56 15.16 -10.65
N PRO A 21 19.89 15.02 -9.50
CA PRO A 21 20.22 13.92 -8.61
C PRO A 21 19.98 12.63 -9.39
N THR A 22 21.05 11.88 -9.60
CA THR A 22 21.01 10.54 -10.16
C THR A 22 20.02 9.75 -9.33
N ALA A 23 18.85 9.46 -9.91
CA ALA A 23 17.88 8.57 -9.29
C ALA A 23 18.61 7.26 -9.01
N VAL A 24 18.92 7.02 -7.73
CA VAL A 24 19.50 5.77 -7.28
C VAL A 24 18.47 4.72 -7.64
N ALA A 25 18.80 3.90 -8.65
CA ALA A 25 18.00 2.74 -9.01
C ALA A 25 17.85 1.90 -7.75
N GLN A 26 16.66 1.93 -7.14
CA GLN A 26 16.37 1.11 -5.98
C GLN A 26 16.52 -0.34 -6.42
N ILE A 27 17.51 -1.01 -5.82
CA ILE A 27 17.75 -2.43 -5.98
C ILE A 27 16.46 -3.12 -5.55
N HIS A 28 15.73 -3.68 -6.52
CA HIS A 28 14.56 -4.52 -6.29
C HIS A 28 14.99 -5.68 -5.39
N SER A 29 14.73 -5.55 -4.09
CA SER A 29 14.95 -6.62 -3.12
C SER A 29 13.99 -7.76 -3.46
N GLU A 30 14.60 -8.92 -3.70
CA GLU A 30 13.98 -10.21 -3.93
C GLU A 30 12.77 -10.41 -3.00
N THR A 31 11.59 -10.55 -3.61
CA THR A 31 10.31 -11.02 -3.06
C THR A 31 10.23 -11.08 -1.52
N CYS A 32 9.51 -10.14 -0.89
CA CYS A 32 9.07 -10.26 0.51
C CYS A 32 8.20 -11.52 0.67
N LYS A 33 8.81 -12.69 0.85
CA LYS A 33 8.09 -13.94 1.10
C LYS A 33 7.65 -13.94 2.56
N SER A 34 6.35 -14.04 2.77
CA SER A 34 5.74 -14.16 4.08
C SER A 34 5.64 -15.63 4.47
N ASP A 35 5.95 -15.94 5.74
CA ASP A 35 5.74 -17.26 6.36
C ASP A 35 4.22 -17.63 6.43
N ASP A 36 3.90 -18.83 6.92
CA ASP A 36 2.56 -19.47 7.03
C ASP A 36 1.40 -18.64 7.67
N SER A 37 1.70 -17.44 8.15
CA SER A 37 0.76 -16.50 8.75
C SER A 37 -0.20 -15.84 7.74
N GLY A 38 0.20 -15.75 6.46
CA GLY A 38 -0.60 -15.25 5.34
C GLY A 38 0.29 -14.94 4.14
N SER A 39 -0.16 -15.19 2.92
CA SER A 39 0.67 -14.96 1.73
C SER A 39 0.53 -13.52 1.26
N ILE A 40 1.61 -12.74 1.28
CA ILE A 40 1.68 -11.45 0.59
C ILE A 40 1.60 -11.76 -0.91
N VAL A 41 0.55 -11.28 -1.57
CA VAL A 41 0.29 -11.54 -3.00
C VAL A 41 0.52 -10.31 -3.88
N GLN A 42 0.54 -9.12 -3.27
CA GLN A 42 0.83 -7.87 -3.96
C GLN A 42 1.42 -6.86 -2.96
N ILE A 43 2.29 -6.00 -3.46
CA ILE A 43 2.90 -4.89 -2.72
C ILE A 43 2.69 -3.62 -3.54
N ASP A 44 2.20 -2.57 -2.88
CA ASP A 44 2.10 -1.22 -3.42
C ASP A 44 3.09 -0.33 -2.67
N GLU A 45 4.23 -0.08 -3.31
CA GLU A 45 5.31 0.75 -2.77
C GLU A 45 4.89 2.20 -2.53
N ARG A 46 3.97 2.73 -3.34
CA ARG A 46 3.58 4.14 -3.26
C ARG A 46 2.75 4.43 -2.02
N ASN A 47 1.86 3.50 -1.67
CA ASN A 47 0.95 3.64 -0.52
C ASN A 47 1.41 2.84 0.70
N GLU A 48 2.62 2.26 0.63
CA GLU A 48 3.18 1.39 1.66
C GLU A 48 2.20 0.30 2.11
N ARG A 49 1.54 -0.32 1.13
CA ARG A 49 0.45 -1.26 1.36
C ARG A 49 0.81 -2.64 0.86
N ILE A 50 0.55 -3.65 1.68
CA ILE A 50 0.59 -5.05 1.26
C ILE A 50 -0.81 -5.64 1.17
N PHE A 51 -0.98 -6.54 0.21
CA PHE A 51 -2.19 -7.32 0.04
C PHE A 51 -1.91 -8.76 0.45
N VAL A 52 -2.69 -9.27 1.39
CA VAL A 52 -2.42 -10.55 2.05
C VAL A 52 -3.61 -11.48 1.90
N VAL A 53 -3.36 -12.72 1.50
CA VAL A 53 -4.37 -13.78 1.52
C VAL A 53 -4.35 -14.50 2.87
N THR A 54 -5.51 -14.56 3.52
CA THR A 54 -5.71 -15.22 4.81
C THR A 54 -7.16 -15.68 4.98
N THR A 55 -7.49 -16.26 6.13
CA THR A 55 -8.88 -16.57 6.50
C THR A 55 -9.38 -15.61 7.56
N LEU A 56 -10.69 -15.35 7.59
CA LEU A 56 -11.28 -14.48 8.62
C LEU A 56 -10.98 -15.00 10.03
N ASP A 57 -10.95 -16.32 10.22
CA ASP A 57 -10.62 -16.91 11.52
C ASP A 57 -9.24 -16.50 12.04
N LYS A 58 -8.25 -16.28 11.16
CA LYS A 58 -6.91 -15.85 11.55
C LYS A 58 -6.85 -14.38 12.02
N ILE A 59 -7.88 -13.56 11.76
CA ILE A 59 -7.85 -12.12 12.04
C ILE A 59 -9.08 -11.59 12.81
N ASN A 60 -10.07 -12.43 13.12
CA ASN A 60 -11.36 -12.00 13.69
C ASN A 60 -11.33 -11.57 15.17
N THR A 61 -10.19 -11.72 15.85
CA THR A 61 -9.98 -11.24 17.23
C THR A 61 -8.65 -10.51 17.34
N VAL A 62 -8.50 -9.66 18.35
CA VAL A 62 -7.27 -8.90 18.61
C VAL A 62 -6.05 -9.82 18.74
N VAL A 63 -6.17 -10.93 19.48
CA VAL A 63 -5.06 -11.87 19.69
C VAL A 63 -4.62 -12.52 18.39
N LYS A 64 -5.58 -13.02 17.60
CA LYS A 64 -5.29 -13.69 16.33
C LYS A 64 -4.73 -12.72 15.29
N ALA A 65 -5.37 -11.56 15.14
CA ALA A 65 -4.88 -10.49 14.27
C ALA A 65 -3.47 -10.05 14.64
N ARG A 66 -3.17 -9.85 15.93
CA ARG A 66 -1.83 -9.47 16.40
C ARG A 66 -0.78 -10.50 16.01
N LYS A 67 -1.09 -11.79 16.09
CA LYS A 67 -0.15 -12.86 15.67
C LYS A 67 0.22 -12.72 14.19
N VAL A 68 -0.77 -12.54 13.31
CA VAL A 68 -0.55 -12.36 11.86
C VAL A 68 0.23 -11.07 11.61
N LEU A 69 -0.20 -9.97 12.21
CA LEU A 69 0.39 -8.65 11.99
C LEU A 69 1.83 -8.52 12.51
N LEU A 70 2.19 -9.20 13.60
CA LEU A 70 3.58 -9.26 14.08
C LEU A 70 4.48 -10.04 13.13
N ALA A 71 3.97 -11.11 12.52
CA ALA A 71 4.71 -11.85 11.49
C ALA A 71 4.93 -10.99 10.24
N LEU A 72 3.88 -10.31 9.75
CA LEU A 72 4.00 -9.35 8.64
C LEU A 72 4.96 -8.21 8.96
N GLN A 73 4.92 -7.67 10.18
CA GLN A 73 5.87 -6.65 10.63
C GLN A 73 7.33 -7.15 10.53
N LYS A 74 7.59 -8.39 10.92
CA LYS A 74 8.93 -8.97 10.84
C LYS A 74 9.40 -9.03 9.39
N THR A 75 8.57 -9.57 8.48
CA THR A 75 8.87 -9.62 7.05
C THR A 75 9.10 -8.23 6.46
N LEU A 76 8.24 -7.25 6.77
CA LEU A 76 8.39 -5.88 6.27
C LEU A 76 9.65 -5.19 6.82
N LYS A 77 10.06 -5.46 8.06
CA LYS A 77 11.33 -4.95 8.58
C LYS A 77 12.55 -5.46 7.81
N GLU A 78 12.46 -6.66 7.25
CA GLU A 78 13.56 -7.28 6.49
C GLU A 78 13.61 -6.74 5.05
N CYS A 79 12.46 -6.57 4.39
CA CYS A 79 12.42 -6.25 2.96
C CYS A 79 11.97 -4.82 2.61
N ARG A 80 11.35 -4.09 3.53
CA ARG A 80 10.83 -2.71 3.39
C ARG A 80 11.09 -1.91 4.65
N SER A 81 12.36 -1.89 5.07
CA SER A 81 12.80 -1.29 6.32
C SER A 81 12.57 0.23 6.40
N ASP A 82 12.40 0.88 5.25
CA ASP A 82 12.14 2.31 5.07
C ASP A 82 10.69 2.73 5.37
N TRP A 83 9.72 1.81 5.31
CA TRP A 83 8.30 2.11 5.59
C TRP A 83 8.00 2.42 7.06
N GLY A 84 8.88 2.00 7.99
CA GLY A 84 8.72 2.24 9.42
C GLY A 84 7.35 1.79 9.99
N ASN A 85 6.54 2.76 10.43
CA ASN A 85 5.20 2.54 11.00
C ASN A 85 4.05 2.99 10.09
N MET A 86 4.34 3.35 8.83
CA MET A 86 3.35 3.94 7.92
C MET A 86 2.58 2.90 7.09
N TRP A 87 3.04 1.64 7.13
CA TRP A 87 2.47 0.58 6.31
C TRP A 87 1.02 0.19 6.66
N SER A 88 0.34 -0.34 5.65
CA SER A 88 -1.03 -0.85 5.77
C SER A 88 -1.19 -2.22 5.14
N VAL A 89 -2.25 -2.95 5.52
CA VAL A 89 -2.56 -4.27 4.99
C VAL A 89 -4.00 -4.32 4.53
N SER A 90 -4.24 -4.88 3.34
CA SER A 90 -5.56 -5.31 2.92
C SER A 90 -5.61 -6.84 2.88
N PHE A 91 -6.50 -7.43 3.69
CA PHE A 91 -6.67 -8.86 3.82
C PHE A 91 -7.77 -9.38 2.88
N PHE A 92 -7.46 -10.41 2.11
CA PHE A 92 -8.38 -11.06 1.19
C PHE A 92 -8.48 -12.56 1.47
N SER A 93 -9.62 -13.17 1.10
CA SER A 93 -9.78 -14.62 1.19
C SER A 93 -9.15 -15.39 0.02
N ASP A 94 -8.89 -14.72 -1.11
CA ASP A 94 -8.38 -15.32 -2.34
C ASP A 94 -7.60 -14.26 -3.14
N ALA A 95 -6.43 -14.68 -3.67
CA ALA A 95 -5.47 -13.83 -4.37
C ALA A 95 -6.07 -13.11 -5.59
N LYS A 96 -7.02 -13.72 -6.30
CA LYS A 96 -7.61 -13.10 -7.51
C LYS A 96 -8.42 -11.84 -7.21
N HIS A 97 -8.84 -11.64 -5.95
CA HIS A 97 -9.56 -10.45 -5.51
C HIS A 97 -8.64 -9.40 -4.90
N ALA A 98 -7.37 -9.72 -4.65
CA ALA A 98 -6.43 -8.80 -4.04
C ALA A 98 -6.14 -7.64 -5.01
N GLY A 99 -6.31 -6.42 -4.50
CA GLY A 99 -6.12 -5.19 -5.27
C GLY A 99 -7.15 -4.14 -4.86
N TYR A 100 -7.01 -2.94 -5.43
CA TYR A 100 -7.96 -1.87 -5.21
C TYR A 100 -9.25 -2.12 -5.99
N LYS A 101 -10.35 -1.60 -5.47
CA LYS A 101 -11.68 -1.69 -6.09
C LYS A 101 -11.71 -1.15 -7.54
N HIS A 102 -10.79 -0.25 -7.89
CA HIS A 102 -10.74 0.39 -9.20
C HIS A 102 -9.70 -0.23 -10.15
N ASP A 103 -8.94 -1.24 -9.70
CA ASP A 103 -7.94 -1.90 -10.53
C ASP A 103 -8.62 -2.73 -11.63
N ASP A 104 -8.09 -2.65 -12.85
CA ASP A 104 -8.66 -3.34 -14.01
C ASP A 104 -8.77 -4.86 -13.83
N SER A 105 -7.78 -5.46 -13.15
CA SER A 105 -7.75 -6.88 -12.80
C SER A 105 -8.88 -7.29 -11.83
N VAL A 106 -9.40 -6.34 -11.06
CA VAL A 106 -10.37 -6.59 -9.98
C VAL A 106 -11.80 -6.15 -10.35
N LYS A 107 -11.94 -5.22 -11.32
CA LYS A 107 -13.25 -4.70 -11.80
C LYS A 107 -14.32 -5.78 -12.06
N PRO A 108 -14.02 -6.93 -12.69
CA PRO A 108 -15.03 -7.98 -12.89
C PRO A 108 -15.64 -8.49 -11.59
N PHE A 109 -14.82 -8.66 -10.54
CA PHE A 109 -15.23 -9.15 -9.21
C PHE A 109 -15.94 -8.07 -8.38
N VAL A 110 -15.68 -6.80 -8.66
CA VAL A 110 -16.44 -5.70 -8.05
C VAL A 110 -17.86 -5.69 -8.61
N ARG A 111 -18.02 -5.92 -9.91
CA ARG A 111 -19.32 -5.92 -10.59
C ARG A 111 -20.25 -7.03 -10.08
N ASP A 112 -19.73 -8.21 -9.75
CA ASP A 112 -20.51 -9.33 -9.21
C ASP A 112 -20.54 -9.39 -7.66
N GLY A 113 -19.94 -8.40 -7.01
CA GLY A 113 -19.85 -8.27 -5.56
C GLY A 113 -18.94 -9.29 -4.87
N SER A 114 -18.26 -10.18 -5.60
CA SER A 114 -17.35 -11.17 -5.01
C SER A 114 -16.13 -10.51 -4.36
N TRP A 115 -15.65 -9.39 -4.91
CA TRP A 115 -14.57 -8.61 -4.29
C TRP A 115 -14.92 -8.16 -2.88
N SER A 116 -16.13 -7.59 -2.69
CA SER A 116 -16.59 -7.13 -1.38
C SER A 116 -16.73 -8.28 -0.38
N ARG A 117 -17.09 -9.49 -0.83
CA ARG A 117 -17.16 -10.68 0.03
C ARG A 117 -15.77 -11.22 0.38
N ALA A 118 -14.83 -11.11 -0.55
CA ALA A 118 -13.46 -11.56 -0.39
C ALA A 118 -12.60 -10.58 0.42
N TYR A 119 -12.97 -9.29 0.51
CA TYR A 119 -12.25 -8.28 1.27
C TYR A 119 -12.55 -8.40 2.78
N LEU A 120 -11.66 -9.10 3.49
CA LEU A 120 -11.87 -9.54 4.87
C LEU A 120 -11.59 -8.44 5.89
N GLY A 121 -10.57 -7.62 5.64
CA GLY A 121 -10.20 -6.56 6.57
C GLY A 121 -9.08 -5.67 6.07
N GLU A 122 -8.90 -4.54 6.75
CA GLU A 122 -7.86 -3.57 6.49
C GLU A 122 -7.18 -3.16 7.80
N TYR A 123 -5.86 -3.21 7.85
CA TYR A 123 -5.08 -2.78 9.01
C TYR A 123 -4.23 -1.56 8.67
N GLU A 124 -4.30 -0.54 9.52
CA GLU A 124 -3.45 0.64 9.46
C GLU A 124 -2.48 0.63 10.64
N ARG A 125 -1.17 0.58 10.34
CA ARG A 125 -0.14 0.48 11.38
C ARG A 125 -0.09 1.71 12.27
N VAL A 126 -0.15 2.90 11.67
CA VAL A 126 -0.05 4.16 12.41
C VAL A 126 -1.14 4.29 13.47
N GLU A 127 -2.35 3.81 13.18
CA GLU A 127 -3.48 3.83 14.12
C GLU A 127 -3.54 2.60 15.04
N GLY A 128 -2.85 1.52 14.66
CA GLY A 128 -3.02 0.22 15.31
C GLY A 128 -4.45 -0.29 15.21
N LYS A 129 -5.10 -0.07 14.05
CA LYS A 129 -6.53 -0.32 13.85
C LYS A 129 -6.73 -1.33 12.74
N LEU A 130 -7.48 -2.39 13.05
CA LEU A 130 -7.99 -3.36 12.08
C LEU A 130 -9.49 -3.16 11.90
N THR A 131 -9.91 -2.86 10.68
CA THR A 131 -11.30 -2.79 10.24
C THR A 131 -11.66 -4.10 9.54
N LEU A 132 -12.55 -4.90 10.12
CA LEU A 132 -13.07 -6.13 9.51
C LEU A 132 -14.29 -5.80 8.66
N HIS A 133 -14.43 -6.50 7.52
CA HIS A 133 -15.49 -6.32 6.54
C HIS A 133 -15.66 -4.86 6.06
N PRO A 134 -14.59 -4.17 5.63
CA PRO A 134 -14.62 -2.75 5.29
C PRO A 134 -15.60 -2.40 4.16
N ALA A 135 -15.92 -3.35 3.28
CA ALA A 135 -16.85 -3.15 2.18
C ALA A 135 -18.32 -3.48 2.52
N ASP A 136 -18.62 -3.93 3.75
CA ASP A 136 -19.97 -4.33 4.17
C ASP A 136 -20.38 -3.62 5.48
N PRO A 137 -21.15 -2.52 5.40
CA PRO A 137 -21.56 -1.74 6.56
C PRO A 137 -22.30 -2.54 7.65
N ASN A 138 -23.01 -3.60 7.27
CA ASN A 138 -23.78 -4.41 8.21
C ASN A 138 -22.91 -5.38 9.02
N ARG A 139 -21.68 -5.64 8.57
CA ARG A 139 -20.70 -6.52 9.22
C ARG A 139 -19.44 -5.80 9.67
N LEU A 140 -19.37 -4.49 9.47
CA LEU A 140 -18.22 -3.65 9.80
C LEU A 140 -17.89 -3.75 11.29
N LYS A 141 -16.62 -4.06 11.61
CA LYS A 141 -16.15 -4.17 12.99
C LYS A 141 -14.75 -3.62 13.15
N PHE A 142 -14.50 -2.88 14.22
CA PHE A 142 -13.18 -2.32 14.53
C PHE A 142 -12.51 -3.08 15.67
N LEU A 143 -11.21 -3.34 15.51
CA LEU A 143 -10.34 -3.91 16.52
C LEU A 143 -9.11 -3.00 16.70
N LYS A 144 -8.82 -2.64 17.96
CA LYS A 144 -7.55 -1.97 18.31
C LYS A 144 -6.48 -3.02 18.54
N VAL A 145 -5.48 -3.07 17.65
CA VAL A 145 -4.42 -4.10 17.62
C VAL A 145 -3.04 -3.43 17.61
N PRO A 146 -2.55 -2.93 18.76
CA PRO A 146 -1.24 -2.29 18.83
C PRO A 146 -0.12 -3.32 18.68
N LEU A 147 0.89 -3.00 17.86
CA LEU A 147 2.04 -3.86 17.57
C LEU A 147 3.35 -3.36 18.20
N ARG A 148 3.24 -2.82 19.44
CA ARG A 148 4.37 -2.29 20.22
C ARG A 148 5.67 -3.04 20.00
#